data_AF-A0A5C7V5T9-F1
#
_entry.id   AF-A0A5C7V5T9-F1
#
_cell.length_a   1.000
_cell.length_b   1.000
_cell.length_c   1.000
_cell.angle_alpha   90.00
_cell.angle_beta   90.00
_cell.angle_gamma   90.00
#
_symmetry.space_group_name_H-M   'P 1'
#
loop_
_entity.id
_entity.type
_entity.pdbx_description
1 polymer ?
#
loop_
_entity_poly.entity_id
_entity_poly.type
_entity_poly.pdbx_seq_one_letter_code
_entity_poly.pdbx_strand_id
1 'polypeptide(L)'
;IFNFTRKPDGSEIVFAKQASQIKPTAEEPRPHIQLSDGIVYKLSGTASIDDVIQFENMTYFYDNDFALNYRRKSAATRTLWESDQLRDIAELQWRISRPLATILLALIAMTFIRIAPRQDKTDRTYLVAALVFAAYYNLAGLAKNWVEQGTIGTVPGVWWLELIMLSTLIVYAVLARRKKFSY
;
A
#
# COMPACT_ATOMS: atom_id res chain seq x y z
N ILE A 1 29.31 14.45 3.66
CA ILE A 1 28.11 13.66 4.03
C ILE A 1 28.38 12.96 5.35
N PHE A 2 27.38 12.92 6.22
CA PHE A 2 27.42 12.27 7.52
C PHE A 2 26.22 11.34 7.64
N ASN A 3 26.44 10.09 8.07
CA ASN A 3 25.37 9.15 8.38
C ASN A 3 25.67 8.46 9.71
N PHE A 4 24.70 8.43 10.61
CA PHE A 4 24.79 7.74 11.90
C PHE A 4 23.74 6.64 11.95
N THR A 5 24.18 5.41 12.23
CA THR A 5 23.28 4.27 12.37
C THR A 5 23.54 3.58 13.70
N ARG A 6 22.48 3.46 14.51
CA ARG A 6 22.54 2.69 15.76
C ARG A 6 22.15 1.23 15.47
N LYS A 7 23.02 0.29 15.80
CA LYS A 7 22.78 -1.15 15.71
C LYS A 7 22.58 -1.72 17.13
N PRO A 8 21.98 -2.92 17.27
CA PRO A 8 21.85 -3.58 18.57
C PRO A 8 23.19 -3.79 19.28
N ASP A 9 24.25 -4.06 18.50
CA ASP A 9 25.56 -4.47 19.00
C ASP A 9 26.58 -3.31 19.07
N GLY A 10 26.20 -2.11 18.63
CA GLY A 10 27.11 -0.97 18.52
C GLY A 10 26.56 0.19 17.68
N SER A 11 27.35 1.24 17.47
CA SER A 11 26.99 2.37 16.61
C SER A 11 27.96 2.50 15.44
N GLU A 12 27.47 2.92 14.28
CA GLU A 12 28.27 3.15 13.08
C GLU A 12 28.12 4.60 12.64
N ILE A 13 29.26 5.28 12.47
CA ILE A 13 29.33 6.64 11.96
C ILE A 13 30.08 6.60 10.62
N VAL A 14 29.47 7.14 9.58
CA VAL A 14 30.06 7.25 8.24
C VAL A 14 30.25 8.71 7.89
N PHE A 15 31.48 9.08 7.56
CA PHE A 15 31.82 10.36 6.94
C PHE A 15 32.34 10.12 5.53
N ALA A 16 31.88 10.93 4.57
CA ALA A 16 32.39 10.91 3.20
C ALA A 16 32.46 12.32 2.63
N LYS A 17 33.48 12.61 1.81
CA LYS A 17 33.59 13.91 1.13
C LYS A 17 32.50 14.09 0.07
N GLN A 18 32.22 13.05 -0.70
CA GLN A 18 31.22 13.07 -1.77
C GLN A 18 30.27 11.88 -1.66
N ALA A 19 29.02 12.10 -2.08
CA ALA A 19 28.01 11.06 -2.15
C ALA A 19 27.20 11.28 -3.43
N SER A 20 27.07 10.23 -4.23
CA SER A 20 26.19 10.20 -5.39
C SER A 20 25.09 9.18 -5.14
N GLN A 21 23.84 9.62 -5.24
CA GLN A 21 22.71 8.71 -5.19
C GLN A 21 22.45 8.17 -6.59
N ILE A 22 22.70 6.88 -6.78
CA ILE A 22 22.44 6.24 -8.07
C ILE A 22 20.99 5.79 -8.09
N LYS A 23 20.25 6.28 -9.10
CA LYS A 23 18.87 5.86 -9.31
C LYS A 23 18.87 4.40 -9.77
N PRO A 24 17.95 3.56 -9.25
CA PRO A 24 17.80 2.19 -9.70
C PRO A 24 17.60 2.13 -11.22
N THR A 25 18.48 1.41 -11.92
CA THR A 25 18.37 1.18 -13.36
C THR A 25 17.71 -0.19 -13.60
N ALA A 26 17.51 -0.61 -14.86
CA ALA A 26 17.04 -1.95 -15.18
C ALA A 26 18.08 -3.04 -14.81
N GLU A 27 19.37 -2.71 -14.87
CA GLU A 27 20.49 -3.61 -14.56
C GLU A 27 20.79 -3.68 -13.05
N GLU A 28 20.69 -2.55 -12.34
CA GLU A 28 20.84 -2.48 -10.89
C GLU A 28 19.53 -2.03 -10.23
N PRO A 29 18.68 -2.98 -9.80
CA PRO A 29 17.34 -2.67 -9.31
C PRO A 29 17.35 -2.11 -7.89
N ARG A 30 18.46 -2.24 -7.14
CA ARG A 30 18.55 -1.77 -5.76
C ARG A 30 19.11 -0.35 -5.70
N PRO A 31 18.38 0.60 -5.09
CA PRO A 31 18.92 1.93 -4.86
C PRO A 31 20.15 1.82 -3.96
N HIS A 32 21.21 2.53 -4.34
CA HIS A 32 22.43 2.58 -3.56
C HIS A 32 23.02 3.99 -3.60
N ILE A 33 23.82 4.29 -2.59
CA ILE A 33 24.57 5.53 -2.50
C ILE A 33 26.04 5.17 -2.68
N GLN A 34 26.69 5.78 -3.66
CA GLN A 34 28.12 5.68 -3.83
C GLN A 34 28.79 6.81 -3.05
N LEU A 35 29.61 6.44 -2.08
CA LEU A 35 30.38 7.35 -1.23
C LEU A 35 31.82 7.34 -1.70
N SER A 36 32.42 8.52 -1.85
CA SER A 36 33.83 8.66 -2.24
C SER A 36 34.61 9.43 -1.19
N ASP A 37 35.84 8.97 -0.95
CA ASP A 37 36.80 9.47 0.04
C ASP A 37 36.19 9.65 1.43
N GLY A 38 36.10 8.56 2.18
CA GLY A 38 35.44 8.55 3.48
C GLY A 38 36.08 7.66 4.53
N ILE A 39 35.52 7.77 5.73
CA ILE A 39 35.94 7.04 6.92
C ILE A 39 34.68 6.52 7.61
N VAL A 40 34.69 5.24 7.97
CA VAL A 40 33.69 4.60 8.80
C VAL A 40 34.28 4.36 10.18
N TYR A 41 33.60 4.82 11.21
CA TYR A 41 33.87 4.49 12.60
C TYR A 41 32.82 3.50 13.09
N LYS A 42 33.26 2.34 13.57
CA LYS A 42 32.40 1.35 14.22
C LYS A 42 32.72 1.33 15.71
N LEU A 43 31.76 1.79 16.50
CA LEU A 43 31.83 1.83 17.95
C LEU A 43 31.13 0.58 18.48
N SER A 44 31.87 -0.33 19.10
CA SER A 44 31.26 -1.51 19.73
C SER A 44 30.70 -1.15 21.10
N GLY A 45 29.48 -1.60 21.40
CA GLY A 45 28.86 -1.34 22.71
C GLY A 45 29.49 -2.14 23.87
N THR A 46 30.28 -3.17 23.55
CA THR A 46 30.78 -4.17 24.51
C THR A 46 32.29 -4.39 24.45
N ALA A 47 32.97 -4.06 23.34
CA ALA A 47 34.41 -4.18 23.20
C ALA A 47 35.07 -2.79 23.18
N SER A 48 36.19 -2.64 23.89
CA SER A 48 36.98 -1.40 23.95
C SER A 48 37.75 -1.07 22.66
N ILE A 49 37.37 -1.67 21.53
CA ILE A 49 38.05 -1.54 20.24
C ILE A 49 37.06 -0.87 19.28
N ASP A 50 37.40 0.36 18.92
CA ASP A 50 36.74 1.10 17.86
C ASP A 50 37.45 0.80 16.54
N ASP A 51 36.73 0.25 15.56
CA ASP A 51 37.29 0.01 14.23
C ASP A 51 37.14 1.26 13.36
N VAL A 52 38.24 1.67 12.74
CA VAL A 52 38.28 2.78 11.78
C VAL A 52 38.63 2.24 10.40
N ILE A 53 37.72 2.41 9.45
CA ILE A 53 37.89 1.93 8.07
C ILE A 53 37.93 3.14 7.15
N GLN A 54 39.06 3.36 6.48
CA GLN A 54 39.19 4.37 5.44
C GLN A 54 38.89 3.74 4.08
N PHE A 55 38.10 4.43 3.26
CA PHE A 55 37.72 3.96 1.93
C PHE A 55 37.83 5.07 0.89
N GLU A 56 38.24 4.70 -0.33
CA GLU A 56 38.23 5.59 -1.49
C GLU A 56 36.86 5.56 -2.18
N ASN A 57 36.28 4.36 -2.36
CA ASN A 57 34.95 4.18 -2.91
C ASN A 57 34.18 3.13 -2.11
N MET A 58 32.98 3.47 -1.63
CA MET A 58 32.11 2.56 -0.89
C MET A 58 30.68 2.64 -1.42
N THR A 59 30.11 1.48 -1.77
CA THR A 59 28.70 1.35 -2.13
C THR A 59 27.89 1.04 -0.88
N TYR A 60 27.01 1.96 -0.51
CA TYR A 60 26.08 1.78 0.60
C TYR A 60 24.69 1.43 0.06
N PHE A 61 24.27 0.19 0.28
CA PHE A 61 22.90 -0.23 0.00
C PHE A 61 22.02 0.15 1.19
N TYR A 62 20.94 0.88 0.91
CA TYR A 62 19.92 1.18 1.88
C TYR A 62 18.63 0.54 1.39
N ASP A 63 18.01 -0.31 2.21
CA ASP A 63 16.71 -0.87 1.88
C ASP A 63 15.66 0.23 1.98
N ASN A 64 15.31 0.81 0.84
CA ASN A 64 14.26 1.81 0.75
C ASN A 64 13.03 1.20 0.09
N ASP A 65 12.22 0.56 0.92
CA ASP A 65 10.91 0.05 0.54
C ASP A 65 10.05 1.14 -0.10
N PHE A 66 10.16 2.42 0.28
CA PHE A 66 9.38 3.50 -0.31
C PHE A 66 9.73 3.75 -1.78
N ALA A 67 11.02 3.78 -2.14
CA ALA A 67 11.46 3.97 -3.51
C ALA A 67 11.06 2.78 -4.40
N LEU A 68 11.21 1.56 -3.89
CA LEU A 68 10.79 0.34 -4.58
C LEU A 68 9.26 0.29 -4.77
N ASN A 69 8.49 0.61 -3.72
CA ASN A 69 7.03 0.66 -3.79
C ASN A 69 6.53 1.80 -4.69
N TYR A 70 7.20 2.95 -4.72
CA TYR A 70 6.86 4.06 -5.60
C TYR A 70 7.06 3.70 -7.07
N ARG A 71 8.18 3.03 -7.40
CA ARG A 71 8.43 2.52 -8.76
C ARG A 71 7.38 1.49 -9.18
N ARG A 72 7.00 0.57 -8.28
CA ARG A 72 5.94 -0.42 -8.51
C ARG A 72 4.60 0.25 -8.83
N LYS A 73 4.21 1.26 -8.02
CA LYS A 73 3.02 2.11 -8.25
C LYS A 73 3.01 2.82 -9.60
N SER A 74 4.20 3.08 -10.14
CA SER A 74 4.42 3.79 -11.41
C SER A 74 4.67 2.83 -12.58
N ALA A 75 4.73 1.52 -12.34
CA ALA A 75 5.02 0.54 -13.36
C ALA A 75 3.85 0.39 -14.35
N ALA A 76 4.18 0.13 -15.60
CA ALA A 76 3.20 -0.17 -16.63
C ALA A 76 2.44 -1.44 -16.27
N THR A 77 1.12 -1.46 -16.51
CA THR A 77 0.25 -2.59 -16.18
C THR A 77 0.71 -3.90 -16.83
N ARG A 78 1.34 -3.83 -18.01
CA ARG A 78 1.91 -4.99 -18.70
C ARG A 78 3.08 -5.62 -17.92
N THR A 79 3.97 -4.79 -17.37
CA THR A 79 5.10 -5.26 -16.55
C THR A 79 4.62 -5.90 -15.24
N LEU A 80 3.51 -5.42 -14.68
CA LEU A 80 2.87 -6.02 -13.50
C LEU A 80 2.17 -7.36 -13.84
N TRP A 81 1.67 -7.52 -15.07
CA TRP A 81 1.00 -8.75 -15.53
C TRP A 81 1.99 -9.89 -15.78
N GLU A 82 3.21 -9.57 -16.22
CA GLU A 82 4.28 -10.53 -16.50
C GLU A 82 5.11 -10.88 -15.26
N SER A 83 4.79 -10.30 -14.08
CA SER A 83 5.55 -10.50 -12.84
C SER A 83 4.86 -11.45 -11.86
N ASP A 84 5.62 -12.40 -11.30
CA ASP A 84 5.15 -13.37 -10.29
C ASP A 84 5.27 -12.85 -8.84
N GLN A 85 5.69 -11.60 -8.63
CA GLN A 85 5.81 -11.04 -7.27
C GLN A 85 4.43 -10.77 -6.66
N LEU A 86 4.19 -11.25 -5.43
CA LEU A 86 2.92 -11.02 -4.71
C LEU A 86 2.52 -9.53 -4.63
N ARG A 87 3.51 -8.64 -4.44
CA ARG A 87 3.29 -7.19 -4.35
C ARG A 87 2.85 -6.59 -5.71
N ASP A 88 3.30 -7.15 -6.83
CA ASP A 88 2.89 -6.72 -8.18
C ASP A 88 1.47 -7.19 -8.50
N ILE A 89 1.16 -8.45 -8.15
CA ILE A 89 -0.19 -9.03 -8.27
C ILE A 89 -1.20 -8.24 -7.44
N ALA A 90 -0.84 -7.89 -6.19
CA ALA A 90 -1.67 -7.06 -5.31
C ALA A 90 -2.02 -5.71 -5.95
N GLU A 91 -1.05 -5.09 -6.62
CA GLU A 91 -1.26 -3.80 -7.25
C GLU A 91 -2.12 -3.90 -8.50
N LEU A 92 -1.94 -4.94 -9.31
CA LEU A 92 -2.80 -5.20 -10.47
C LEU A 92 -4.26 -5.41 -10.01
N GLN A 93 -4.48 -6.24 -8.99
CA GLN A 93 -5.80 -6.45 -8.41
C GLN A 93 -6.40 -5.14 -7.89
N TRP A 94 -5.59 -4.33 -7.20
CA TRP A 94 -5.99 -3.02 -6.71
C TRP A 94 -6.41 -2.03 -7.82
N ARG A 95 -5.73 -2.08 -8.98
CA ARG A 95 -6.09 -1.26 -10.15
C ARG A 95 -7.44 -1.66 -10.73
N ILE A 96 -7.75 -2.96 -10.76
CA ILE A 96 -9.01 -3.50 -11.31
C ILE A 96 -10.17 -3.34 -10.33
N SER A 97 -9.92 -3.51 -9.03
CA SER A 97 -10.96 -3.42 -8.00
C SER A 97 -11.54 -2.01 -7.87
N ARG A 98 -10.72 -0.96 -8.06
CA ARG A 98 -11.14 0.45 -7.95
C ARG A 98 -12.30 0.85 -8.87
N PRO A 99 -12.26 0.62 -10.20
CA PRO A 99 -13.40 0.86 -11.07
C PRO A 99 -14.65 0.09 -10.65
N LEU A 100 -14.49 -1.20 -10.34
CA LEU A 100 -15.60 -2.07 -9.95
C LEU A 100 -16.27 -1.59 -8.66
N ALA A 101 -15.47 -1.23 -7.66
CA ALA A 101 -15.96 -0.68 -6.41
C ALA A 101 -16.71 0.65 -6.59
N THR A 102 -16.26 1.50 -7.51
CA THR A 102 -16.94 2.76 -7.82
C THR A 102 -18.35 2.50 -8.38
N ILE A 103 -18.50 1.51 -9.27
CA ILE A 103 -19.80 1.10 -9.81
C ILE A 103 -20.69 0.54 -8.69
N LEU A 104 -20.15 -0.37 -7.86
CA LEU A 104 -20.91 -0.99 -6.77
C LEU A 104 -21.36 0.03 -5.73
N LEU A 105 -20.49 0.96 -5.35
CA LEU A 105 -20.81 2.01 -4.40
C LEU A 105 -21.85 2.99 -4.99
N ALA A 106 -21.77 3.31 -6.28
CA ALA A 106 -22.79 4.13 -6.95
C ALA A 106 -24.16 3.44 -6.94
N LEU A 107 -24.21 2.13 -7.15
CA LEU A 107 -25.46 1.35 -7.04
C LEU A 107 -26.01 1.37 -5.62
N ILE A 108 -25.15 1.18 -4.60
CA ILE A 108 -25.54 1.28 -3.19
C ILE A 108 -26.08 2.69 -2.87
N ALA A 109 -25.38 3.74 -3.31
CA ALA A 109 -25.81 5.13 -3.15
C ALA A 109 -27.19 5.38 -3.79
N MET A 110 -27.45 4.82 -4.97
CA MET A 110 -28.76 4.92 -5.62
C MET A 110 -29.89 4.30 -4.79
N THR A 111 -29.62 3.22 -4.04
CA THR A 111 -30.63 2.63 -3.14
C THR A 111 -31.05 3.57 -2.01
N PHE A 112 -30.14 4.44 -1.56
CA PHE A 112 -30.41 5.42 -0.51
C PHE A 112 -31.22 6.62 -0.98
N ILE A 113 -31.21 6.95 -2.28
CA ILE A 113 -31.93 8.11 -2.83
C ILE A 113 -33.46 7.90 -2.84
N ARG A 114 -33.94 6.65 -2.83
CA ARG A 114 -35.38 6.30 -2.93
C ARG A 114 -36.21 6.59 -1.66
N ILE A 115 -35.84 7.59 -0.87
CA ILE A 115 -36.57 7.93 0.36
C ILE A 115 -37.80 8.78 0.00
N ALA A 116 -38.95 8.34 0.52
CA ALA A 116 -40.24 8.94 0.24
C ALA A 116 -40.28 10.43 0.62
N PRO A 117 -41.06 11.27 -0.11
CA PRO A 117 -40.90 12.74 -0.12
C PRO A 117 -41.31 13.46 1.18
N ARG A 118 -41.64 12.74 2.26
CA ARG A 118 -42.36 13.27 3.43
C ARG A 118 -41.75 12.90 4.79
N GLN A 119 -40.46 12.57 4.87
CA GLN A 119 -39.80 12.41 6.18
C GLN A 119 -38.64 13.38 6.34
N ASP A 120 -38.69 14.19 7.40
CA ASP A 120 -37.60 15.03 7.98
C ASP A 120 -36.37 14.20 8.43
N LYS A 121 -36.06 13.08 7.78
CA LYS A 121 -35.00 12.13 8.12
C LYS A 121 -33.92 12.01 7.05
N THR A 122 -33.90 12.92 6.08
CA THR A 122 -32.93 12.94 4.99
C THR A 122 -31.48 12.98 5.53
N ASP A 123 -31.24 13.73 6.61
CA ASP A 123 -29.92 13.85 7.25
C ASP A 123 -29.36 12.51 7.74
N ARG A 124 -30.21 11.67 8.37
CA ARG A 124 -29.77 10.36 8.85
C ARG A 124 -29.34 9.43 7.72
N THR A 125 -29.91 9.57 6.53
CA THR A 125 -29.55 8.72 5.39
C THR A 125 -28.22 9.13 4.79
N TYR A 126 -27.99 10.43 4.63
CA TYR A 126 -26.69 10.92 4.18
C TYR A 126 -25.57 10.53 5.16
N LEU A 127 -25.84 10.60 6.47
CA LEU A 127 -24.90 10.12 7.49
C LEU A 127 -24.61 8.62 7.36
N VAL A 128 -25.63 7.79 7.14
CA VAL A 128 -25.46 6.34 6.92
C VAL A 128 -24.68 6.07 5.64
N ALA A 129 -24.98 6.77 4.54
CA ALA A 129 -24.26 6.62 3.27
C ALA A 129 -22.78 7.03 3.40
N ALA A 130 -22.50 8.14 4.09
CA ALA A 130 -21.14 8.58 4.39
C ALA A 130 -20.39 7.57 5.26
N LEU A 131 -21.06 6.97 6.25
CA LEU A 131 -20.47 5.94 7.10
C LEU A 131 -20.13 4.67 6.31
N VAL A 132 -21.03 4.21 5.43
CA VAL A 132 -20.76 3.08 4.52
C VAL A 132 -19.57 3.36 3.61
N PHE A 133 -19.50 4.58 3.05
CA PHE A 133 -18.35 4.98 2.23
C PHE A 133 -17.04 5.00 3.02
N ALA A 134 -17.04 5.59 4.22
CA ALA A 134 -15.88 5.63 5.10
C ALA A 134 -15.43 4.22 5.50
N ALA A 135 -16.37 3.35 5.86
CA ALA A 135 -16.08 1.95 6.17
C ALA A 135 -15.43 1.24 4.98
N TYR A 136 -16.01 1.37 3.78
CA TYR A 136 -15.46 0.80 2.56
C TYR A 136 -14.02 1.26 2.31
N TYR A 137 -13.75 2.56 2.39
CA TYR A 137 -12.42 3.11 2.12
C TYR A 137 -11.36 2.58 3.10
N ASN A 138 -11.71 2.48 4.38
CA ASN A 138 -10.82 1.92 5.40
C ASN A 138 -10.56 0.43 5.18
N LEU A 139 -11.61 -0.36 4.92
CA LEU A 139 -11.48 -1.80 4.67
C LEU A 139 -10.68 -2.08 3.39
N ALA A 140 -10.84 -1.27 2.35
CA ALA A 140 -10.07 -1.41 1.11
C ALA A 140 -8.57 -1.19 1.37
N GLY A 141 -8.23 -0.15 2.15
CA GLY A 141 -6.84 0.09 2.58
C GLY A 141 -6.25 -1.06 3.38
N LEU A 142 -7.02 -1.63 4.32
CA LEU A 142 -6.66 -2.81 5.09
C LEU A 142 -6.44 -4.05 4.21
N ALA A 143 -7.36 -4.33 3.29
CA ALA A 143 -7.24 -5.45 2.36
C ALA A 143 -5.96 -5.35 1.52
N LYS A 144 -5.66 -4.17 0.97
CA LYS A 144 -4.43 -3.92 0.23
C LYS A 144 -3.19 -4.19 1.08
N ASN A 145 -3.16 -3.68 2.32
CA ASN A 145 -2.04 -3.89 3.23
C ASN A 145 -1.85 -5.37 3.58
N TRP A 146 -2.93 -6.13 3.79
CA TRP A 146 -2.87 -7.55 4.09
C TRP A 146 -2.38 -8.41 2.92
N VAL A 147 -2.71 -8.03 1.67
CA VAL A 147 -2.14 -8.67 0.48
C VAL A 147 -0.66 -8.28 0.32
N GLU A 148 -0.30 -7.02 0.58
CA GLU A 148 1.10 -6.56 0.53
C GLU A 148 2.00 -7.22 1.57
N GLN A 149 1.46 -7.55 2.75
CA GLN A 149 2.16 -8.24 3.83
C GLN A 149 2.16 -9.77 3.66
N GLY A 150 1.45 -10.32 2.66
CA GLY A 150 1.34 -11.76 2.44
C GLY A 150 0.48 -12.51 3.46
N THR A 151 -0.21 -11.80 4.36
CA THR A 151 -1.11 -12.38 5.39
C THR A 151 -2.34 -13.03 4.77
N ILE A 152 -2.81 -12.50 3.63
CA ILE A 152 -3.89 -13.06 2.82
C ILE A 152 -3.31 -13.46 1.47
N GLY A 153 -3.57 -14.69 1.04
CA GLY A 153 -3.15 -15.18 -0.28
C GLY A 153 -3.68 -14.31 -1.42
N THR A 154 -2.98 -14.32 -2.55
CA THR A 154 -3.35 -13.58 -3.78
C THR A 154 -4.78 -13.85 -4.24
N VAL A 155 -5.40 -14.95 -3.82
CA VAL A 155 -6.85 -15.20 -3.93
C VAL A 155 -7.36 -15.65 -2.56
N PRO A 156 -8.39 -15.01 -1.98
CA PRO A 156 -9.27 -14.01 -2.58
C PRO A 156 -8.71 -12.57 -2.64
N GLY A 157 -7.52 -12.30 -2.09
CA GLY A 157 -6.84 -11.00 -2.25
C GLY A 157 -7.68 -9.80 -1.83
N VAL A 158 -7.90 -8.85 -2.74
CA VAL A 158 -8.72 -7.64 -2.52
C VAL A 158 -10.22 -7.89 -2.73
N TRP A 159 -10.58 -8.98 -3.44
CA TRP A 159 -11.91 -9.23 -4.00
C TRP A 159 -13.02 -9.50 -2.98
N TRP A 160 -12.67 -9.80 -1.74
CA TRP A 160 -13.65 -10.09 -0.70
C TRP A 160 -14.53 -8.87 -0.37
N LEU A 161 -14.03 -7.64 -0.56
CA LEU A 161 -14.84 -6.43 -0.40
C LEU A 161 -15.93 -6.33 -1.47
N GLU A 162 -15.59 -6.61 -2.73
CA GLU A 162 -16.53 -6.60 -3.84
C GLU A 162 -17.62 -7.65 -3.64
N LEU A 163 -17.27 -8.82 -3.11
CA LEU A 163 -18.23 -9.86 -2.73
C LEU A 163 -19.19 -9.39 -1.64
N ILE A 164 -18.70 -8.67 -0.62
CA ILE A 164 -19.56 -8.10 0.43
C ILE A 164 -20.51 -7.05 -0.18
N MET A 165 -20.01 -6.13 -1.00
CA MET A 165 -20.85 -5.12 -1.64
C MET A 165 -21.90 -5.75 -2.58
N LEU A 166 -21.53 -6.75 -3.37
CA LEU A 166 -22.47 -7.51 -4.20
C LEU A 166 -23.53 -8.22 -3.36
N SER A 167 -23.13 -8.87 -2.26
CA SER A 167 -24.07 -9.57 -1.38
C SER A 167 -25.09 -8.62 -0.75
N THR A 168 -24.66 -7.42 -0.32
CA THR A 168 -25.56 -6.41 0.26
C THR A 168 -26.57 -5.89 -0.78
N LEU A 169 -26.12 -5.66 -2.03
CA LEU A 169 -27.00 -5.29 -3.13
C LEU A 169 -28.02 -6.38 -3.48
N ILE A 170 -27.59 -7.65 -3.51
CA ILE A 170 -28.48 -8.79 -3.77
C ILE A 170 -29.53 -8.92 -2.67
N VAL A 171 -29.12 -8.85 -1.39
CA VAL A 171 -30.04 -8.89 -0.25
C VAL A 171 -31.05 -7.74 -0.33
N TYR A 172 -30.59 -6.52 -0.62
CA TYR A 172 -31.48 -5.38 -0.82
C TYR A 172 -32.47 -5.62 -1.95
N ALA A 173 -32.01 -6.10 -3.11
CA ALA A 173 -32.87 -6.38 -4.27
C ALA A 173 -33.94 -7.44 -3.96
N VAL A 174 -33.58 -8.50 -3.22
CA VAL A 174 -34.52 -9.55 -2.79
C VAL A 174 -35.57 -8.97 -1.83
N LEU A 175 -35.16 -8.18 -0.83
CA LEU A 175 -36.07 -7.56 0.12
C LEU A 175 -37.01 -6.54 -0.55
N ALA A 176 -36.48 -5.75 -1.50
CA ALA A 176 -37.26 -4.80 -2.27
C ALA A 176 -38.31 -5.49 -3.16
N ARG A 177 -37.96 -6.64 -3.77
CA ARG A 177 -38.92 -7.46 -4.53
C ARG A 177 -40.04 -8.00 -3.64
N ARG A 178 -39.73 -8.52 -2.45
CA ARG A 178 -40.74 -9.05 -1.52
C ARG A 178 -41.77 -7.99 -1.10
N LYS A 179 -41.32 -6.75 -0.83
CA LYS A 179 -42.24 -5.64 -0.49
C LYS A 179 -43.19 -5.27 -1.63
N LYS A 180 -42.76 -5.41 -2.89
CA LYS A 180 -43.56 -5.04 -4.07
C LYS A 180 -44.68 -6.05 -4.40
N PHE A 181 -44.59 -7.29 -3.92
CA PHE A 181 -45.59 -8.35 -4.12
C PHE A 181 -46.58 -8.51 -2.96
N SER A 182 -46.45 -7.73 -1.89
CA SER A 182 -47.32 -7.79 -0.70
C SER A 182 -48.41 -6.70 -0.68
N TYR A 183 -48.69 -6.08 -1.83
CA TYR A 183 -49.72 -5.06 -2.05
C TYR A 183 -50.56 -5.49 -3.25
#